data_AF-C6BEE2-F1
#
_entry.id   AF-C6BEE2-F1
#
_cell.length_a   1.000
_cell.length_b   1.000
_cell.length_c   1.000
_cell.angle_alpha   90.00
_cell.angle_beta   90.00
_cell.angle_gamma   90.00
#
_symmetry.space_group_name_H-M   'P 1'
#
loop_
_entity.id
_entity.type
_entity.pdbx_description
1 polymer ?
#
loop_
_entity_poly.entity_id
_entity_poly.type
_entity_poly.pdbx_seq_one_letter_code
_entity_poly.pdbx_strand_id
1 'polypeptide(L)'
;MADALTDEMPSAREFTLKKLVDVSESDLRQNAVWASYYEPDDFDTLAALGYDPNACREKLEAIDFADSYVFPLPNSALAASFKYLYCAVAAVTSHGRTLLGYRTGPALCLYCGEHRFWFNPNAAELSHAQADGLASLLGGEDIFPVALTNLASMTRETFALNHSA
;
A
#
# COMPACT_ATOMS: atom_id res chain seq x y z
N MET A 1 26.44 -28.69 -34.94
CA MET A 1 25.13 -28.02 -35.11
C MET A 1 24.84 -27.34 -33.79
N ALA A 2 24.71 -26.00 -33.82
CA ALA A 2 24.50 -25.18 -32.64
C ALA A 2 23.05 -25.36 -32.16
N ASP A 3 22.87 -25.84 -30.93
CA ASP A 3 21.61 -25.71 -30.21
C ASP A 3 21.45 -24.23 -29.84
N ALA A 4 20.52 -23.57 -30.53
CA ALA A 4 20.03 -22.27 -30.13
C ALA A 4 19.19 -22.47 -28.85
N LEU A 5 19.77 -22.12 -27.72
CA LEU A 5 19.03 -21.79 -26.50
C LEU A 5 18.13 -20.60 -26.84
N THR A 6 16.88 -20.87 -27.18
CA THR A 6 15.81 -19.87 -27.06
C THR A 6 15.72 -19.51 -25.59
N ASP A 7 16.38 -18.42 -25.24
CA ASP A 7 16.21 -17.69 -24.00
C ASP A 7 14.75 -17.23 -23.98
N GLU A 8 13.88 -18.01 -23.33
CA GLU A 8 12.51 -17.57 -23.07
C GLU A 8 12.60 -16.37 -22.14
N MET A 9 12.61 -15.17 -22.74
CA MET A 9 12.49 -13.95 -21.97
C MET A 9 11.25 -14.09 -21.08
N PRO A 10 11.36 -13.84 -19.76
CA PRO A 10 10.22 -13.93 -18.88
C PRO A 10 9.12 -13.02 -19.42
N SER A 11 7.91 -13.57 -19.55
CA SER A 11 6.74 -12.78 -19.95
C SER A 11 6.63 -11.56 -19.04
N ALA A 12 6.53 -10.38 -19.64
CA ALA A 12 6.45 -9.11 -18.91
C ALA A 12 5.31 -9.17 -17.89
N ARG A 13 5.54 -8.62 -16.69
CA ARG A 13 4.51 -8.52 -15.66
C ARG A 13 3.35 -7.68 -16.17
N GLU A 14 2.13 -8.13 -15.92
CA GLU A 14 0.94 -7.34 -16.26
C GLU A 14 0.87 -6.09 -15.38
N PHE A 15 0.80 -4.92 -16.02
CA PHE A 15 0.58 -3.65 -15.33
C PHE A 15 -0.93 -3.40 -15.20
N THR A 16 -1.43 -3.22 -13.98
CA THR A 16 -2.85 -2.94 -13.71
C THR A 16 -2.98 -1.68 -12.87
N LEU A 17 -4.05 -0.91 -13.08
CA LEU A 17 -4.32 0.33 -12.36
C LEU A 17 -5.64 0.20 -11.62
N LYS A 18 -5.67 0.75 -10.41
CA LYS A 18 -6.87 0.82 -9.57
C LYS A 18 -6.90 2.18 -8.88
N LYS A 19 -8.08 2.78 -8.71
CA LYS A 19 -8.16 3.96 -7.84
C LYS A 19 -7.79 3.54 -6.42
N LEU A 20 -7.03 4.37 -5.71
CA LEU A 20 -6.66 4.13 -4.32
C LEU A 20 -7.91 3.92 -3.44
N VAL A 21 -8.99 4.65 -3.75
CA VAL A 21 -10.28 4.52 -3.05
C VAL A 21 -10.98 3.18 -3.30
N ASP A 22 -10.55 2.39 -4.28
CA ASP A 22 -11.13 1.08 -4.61
C ASP A 22 -10.22 -0.08 -4.19
N VAL A 23 -9.01 0.20 -3.67
CA VAL A 23 -8.15 -0.83 -3.06
C VAL A 23 -8.88 -1.38 -1.83
N SER A 24 -9.03 -2.71 -1.80
CA SER A 24 -9.76 -3.46 -0.79
C SER A 24 -8.80 -4.31 0.05
N GLU A 25 -9.33 -4.90 1.12
CA GLU A 25 -8.61 -5.87 1.93
C GLU A 25 -8.08 -7.06 1.10
N SER A 26 -8.87 -7.56 0.15
CA SER A 26 -8.47 -8.69 -0.71
C SER A 26 -7.30 -8.33 -1.62
N ASP A 27 -7.25 -7.09 -2.11
CA ASP A 27 -6.15 -6.63 -2.98
C ASP A 27 -4.83 -6.60 -2.21
N LEU A 28 -4.86 -6.15 -0.95
CA LEU A 28 -3.70 -6.09 -0.07
C LEU A 28 -3.19 -7.48 0.34
N ARG A 29 -4.09 -8.47 0.44
CA ARG A 29 -3.72 -9.87 0.68
C ARG A 29 -3.03 -10.50 -0.54
N GLN A 30 -3.42 -10.10 -1.74
CA GLN A 30 -2.80 -10.56 -2.98
C GLN A 30 -1.47 -9.86 -3.25
N ASN A 31 -1.40 -8.54 -3.02
CA ASN A 31 -0.24 -7.71 -3.28
C ASN A 31 0.03 -6.82 -2.07
N ALA A 32 1.17 -7.05 -1.41
CA ALA A 32 1.54 -6.34 -0.20
C ALA A 32 2.17 -4.95 -0.46
N VAL A 33 2.55 -4.64 -1.70
CA VAL A 33 3.17 -3.37 -2.09
C VAL A 33 2.39 -2.77 -3.24
N TRP A 34 2.06 -1.49 -3.11
CA TRP A 34 1.42 -0.70 -4.15
C TRP A 34 2.15 0.63 -4.29
N ALA A 35 2.09 1.25 -5.45
CA ALA A 35 2.65 2.57 -5.68
C ALA A 35 1.69 3.48 -6.45
N SER A 36 1.85 4.78 -6.25
CA SER A 36 1.33 5.82 -7.16
C SER A 36 2.43 6.23 -8.12
N TYR A 37 2.05 6.61 -9.34
CA TYR A 37 2.98 7.23 -10.30
C TYR A 37 3.32 8.69 -9.90
N TYR A 38 4.55 9.14 -10.12
CA TYR A 38 4.99 10.51 -9.85
C TYR A 38 6.04 11.09 -10.83
N GLU A 39 6.05 10.65 -12.09
CA GLU A 39 6.95 11.18 -13.15
C GLU A 39 8.44 10.77 -13.00
N PRO A 40 9.23 11.08 -14.04
CA PRO A 40 9.52 10.18 -15.16
C PRO A 40 10.40 8.98 -14.77
N ASP A 41 11.14 9.05 -13.68
CA ASP A 41 12.08 8.02 -13.19
C ASP A 41 11.36 6.72 -12.78
N ASP A 42 10.05 6.81 -12.52
CA ASP A 42 9.19 5.66 -12.22
C ASP A 42 9.14 4.65 -13.39
N PHE A 43 9.29 5.08 -14.65
CA PHE A 43 9.27 4.16 -15.79
C PHE A 43 10.51 3.26 -15.82
N ASP A 44 11.68 3.80 -15.53
CA ASP A 44 12.92 3.01 -15.45
C ASP A 44 12.85 2.03 -14.26
N THR A 45 12.27 2.48 -13.16
CA THR A 45 12.00 1.64 -11.98
C THR A 45 11.04 0.50 -12.33
N LEU A 46 9.95 0.79 -13.04
CA LEU A 46 9.00 -0.22 -13.51
C LEU A 46 9.63 -1.21 -14.50
N ALA A 47 10.46 -0.73 -15.43
CA ALA A 47 11.23 -1.57 -16.34
C ALA A 47 12.14 -2.54 -15.57
N ALA A 48 12.89 -2.03 -14.58
CA ALA A 48 13.77 -2.82 -13.74
C ALA A 48 13.01 -3.86 -12.88
N LEU A 49 11.74 -3.60 -12.57
CA LEU A 49 10.85 -4.52 -11.86
C LEU A 49 10.19 -5.57 -12.80
N GLY A 50 10.45 -5.50 -14.10
CA GLY A 50 9.99 -6.45 -15.12
C GLY A 50 8.64 -6.11 -15.75
N TYR A 51 8.20 -4.85 -15.67
CA TYR A 51 7.04 -4.36 -16.42
C TYR A 51 7.47 -3.86 -17.80
N ASP A 52 6.57 -3.96 -18.78
CA ASP A 52 6.78 -3.34 -20.10
C ASP A 52 6.52 -1.81 -20.01
N PRO A 53 7.53 -0.95 -20.24
CA PRO A 53 7.37 0.49 -20.14
C PRO A 53 6.32 1.06 -21.10
N ASN A 54 6.13 0.47 -22.28
CA ASN A 54 5.14 0.94 -23.24
C ASN A 54 3.73 0.63 -22.76
N ALA A 55 3.50 -0.59 -22.25
CA ALA A 55 2.22 -0.97 -21.67
C ALA A 55 1.89 -0.15 -20.41
N CYS A 56 2.89 0.14 -19.57
CA CYS A 56 2.73 1.05 -18.43
C CYS A 56 2.30 2.45 -18.88
N ARG A 57 2.99 3.01 -19.88
CA ARG A 57 2.70 4.33 -20.43
C ARG A 57 1.29 4.41 -21.01
N GLU A 58 0.91 3.47 -21.86
CA GLU A 58 -0.43 3.44 -22.47
C GLU A 58 -1.55 3.46 -21.40
N LYS A 59 -1.39 2.66 -20.34
CA LYS A 59 -2.38 2.60 -19.26
C LYS A 59 -2.41 3.88 -18.40
N LEU A 60 -1.25 4.49 -18.15
CA LEU A 60 -1.17 5.75 -17.40
C LEU A 60 -1.71 6.93 -18.21
N GLU A 61 -1.43 6.99 -19.52
CA GLU A 61 -1.98 8.00 -20.44
C GLU A 61 -3.51 7.90 -20.51
N ALA A 62 -4.07 6.69 -20.50
CA ALA A 62 -5.51 6.47 -20.52
C ALA A 62 -6.26 7.03 -19.28
N ILE A 63 -5.54 7.28 -18.18
CA ILE A 63 -6.08 7.93 -16.97
C ILE A 63 -5.50 9.33 -16.74
N ASP A 64 -4.86 9.92 -17.76
CA ASP A 64 -4.21 11.24 -17.68
C ASP A 64 -3.24 11.35 -16.50
N PHE A 65 -2.50 10.26 -16.22
CA PHE A 65 -1.53 10.18 -15.12
C PHE A 65 -2.10 10.57 -13.74
N ALA A 66 -3.41 10.37 -13.53
CA ALA A 66 -4.07 10.78 -12.30
C ALA A 66 -3.46 10.12 -11.04
N ASP A 67 -3.06 10.95 -10.08
CA ASP A 67 -2.45 10.57 -8.80
C ASP A 67 -3.36 9.73 -7.88
N SER A 68 -4.67 9.78 -8.13
CA SER A 68 -5.68 8.96 -7.46
C SER A 68 -5.61 7.47 -7.80
N TYR A 69 -4.79 7.07 -8.78
CA TYR A 69 -4.58 5.69 -9.18
C TYR A 69 -3.26 5.12 -8.65
N VAL A 70 -3.33 3.83 -8.35
CA VAL A 70 -2.21 3.03 -7.85
C VAL A 70 -2.12 1.71 -8.60
N PHE A 71 -0.96 1.07 -8.54
CA PHE A 71 -0.69 -0.22 -9.16
C PHE A 71 0.04 -1.15 -8.18
N PRO A 72 -0.22 -2.46 -8.24
CA PRO A 72 0.47 -3.42 -7.40
C PRO A 72 1.92 -3.59 -7.88
N LEU A 73 2.82 -3.79 -6.92
CA LEU A 73 4.24 -4.03 -7.12
C LEU A 73 4.67 -5.35 -6.45
N PRO A 74 5.73 -6.01 -6.95
CA PRO A 74 6.32 -7.13 -6.23
C PRO A 74 6.93 -6.68 -4.89
N ASN A 75 7.04 -7.60 -3.92
CA ASN A 75 7.64 -7.30 -2.62
C ASN A 75 9.09 -6.79 -2.72
N SER A 76 9.82 -7.16 -3.78
CA SER A 76 11.18 -6.65 -4.06
C SER A 76 11.21 -5.14 -4.31
N ALA A 77 10.07 -4.51 -4.63
CA ALA A 77 9.96 -3.08 -4.85
C ALA A 77 9.88 -2.25 -3.55
N LEU A 78 9.94 -2.87 -2.36
CA LEU A 78 9.97 -2.14 -1.09
C LEU A 78 11.12 -1.12 -0.99
N ALA A 79 12.23 -1.37 -1.67
CA ALA A 79 13.39 -0.47 -1.73
C ALA A 79 13.35 0.49 -2.93
N ALA A 80 12.32 0.38 -3.79
CA ALA A 80 12.18 1.25 -4.95
C ALA A 80 11.73 2.66 -4.52
N SER A 81 12.19 3.66 -5.25
CA SER A 81 11.91 5.06 -4.94
C SER A 81 10.67 5.55 -5.70
N PHE A 82 9.48 5.22 -5.21
CA PHE A 82 8.23 5.86 -5.65
C PHE A 82 7.84 6.97 -4.67
N LYS A 83 7.18 8.03 -5.14
CA LYS A 83 6.71 9.12 -4.25
C LYS A 83 5.83 8.61 -3.12
N TYR A 84 4.87 7.75 -3.45
CA TYR A 84 4.06 7.05 -2.47
C TYR A 84 4.13 5.56 -2.71
N LEU A 85 4.70 4.87 -1.73
CA LEU A 85 4.52 3.45 -1.53
C LEU A 85 3.42 3.22 -0.48
N TYR A 86 2.55 2.27 -0.77
CA TYR A 86 1.51 1.80 0.12
C TYR A 86 1.83 0.35 0.48
N CYS A 87 2.32 0.13 1.69
CA CYS A 87 2.77 -1.17 2.16
C CYS A 87 1.72 -1.79 3.06
N ALA A 88 1.20 -2.95 2.69
CA ALA A 88 0.22 -3.67 3.48
C ALA A 88 0.78 -4.02 4.86
N VAL A 89 -0.05 -3.82 5.88
CA VAL A 89 0.27 -4.14 7.27
C VAL A 89 -0.84 -4.95 7.92
N ALA A 90 -0.47 -5.95 8.72
CA ALA A 90 -1.35 -6.48 9.75
C ALA A 90 -1.15 -5.66 11.03
N ALA A 91 -2.23 -5.07 11.53
CA ALA A 91 -2.25 -4.30 12.77
C ALA A 91 -2.90 -5.11 13.88
N VAL A 92 -2.25 -5.22 15.02
CA VAL A 92 -2.79 -5.82 16.24
C VAL A 92 -3.07 -4.69 17.23
N THR A 93 -4.34 -4.53 17.61
CA THR A 93 -4.76 -3.54 18.60
C THR A 93 -4.28 -3.93 20.00
N SER A 94 -4.33 -2.99 20.94
CA SER A 94 -3.99 -3.22 22.36
C SER A 94 -4.81 -4.37 22.99
N HIS A 95 -6.04 -4.60 22.50
CA HIS A 95 -6.95 -5.67 22.91
C HIS A 95 -6.81 -6.96 22.09
N GLY A 96 -5.81 -7.04 21.20
CA GLY A 96 -5.48 -8.26 20.45
C GLY A 96 -6.28 -8.49 19.18
N ARG A 97 -7.09 -7.53 18.72
CA ARG A 97 -7.80 -7.64 17.44
C ARG A 97 -6.84 -7.42 16.29
N THR A 98 -6.95 -8.23 15.24
CA THR A 98 -6.15 -8.08 14.03
C THR A 98 -6.97 -7.39 12.95
N LEU A 99 -6.43 -6.30 12.40
CA LEU A 99 -6.98 -5.56 11.26
C LEU A 99 -5.95 -5.54 10.13
N LEU A 100 -6.41 -5.54 8.88
CA LEU A 100 -5.53 -5.30 7.74
C LEU A 100 -5.56 -3.82 7.37
N GLY A 101 -4.48 -3.34 6.80
CA GLY A 101 -4.34 -1.96 6.40
C GLY A 101 -3.14 -1.76 5.50
N TYR A 102 -2.76 -0.49 5.30
CA TYR A 102 -1.49 -0.15 4.69
C TYR A 102 -0.88 1.09 5.33
N ARG A 103 0.44 1.18 5.21
CA ARG A 103 1.26 2.34 5.58
C ARG A 103 1.65 3.09 4.33
N THR A 104 1.63 4.43 4.40
CA THR A 104 2.22 5.29 3.38
C THR A 104 2.83 6.52 4.05
N GLY A 105 4.15 6.67 3.95
CA GLY A 105 4.90 7.63 4.76
C GLY A 105 4.55 7.52 6.26
N PRO A 106 4.18 8.62 6.94
CA PRO A 106 3.77 8.59 8.34
C PRO A 106 2.33 8.13 8.55
N ALA A 107 1.53 7.94 7.49
CA ALA A 107 0.10 7.63 7.58
C ALA A 107 -0.18 6.11 7.67
N LEU A 108 -1.28 5.77 8.32
CA LEU A 108 -1.81 4.41 8.45
C LEU A 108 -3.28 4.42 8.02
N CYS A 109 -3.66 3.53 7.12
CA CYS A 109 -5.05 3.21 6.81
C CYS A 109 -5.37 1.82 7.37
N LEU A 110 -6.47 1.66 8.10
CA LEU A 110 -6.97 0.35 8.58
C LEU A 110 -8.37 0.08 8.02
N TYR A 111 -8.61 -1.18 7.66
CA TYR A 111 -9.92 -1.68 7.25
C TYR A 111 -10.64 -2.32 8.45
N CYS A 112 -11.92 -2.03 8.61
CA CYS A 112 -12.80 -2.70 9.55
C CYS A 112 -14.18 -2.90 8.89
N GLY A 113 -14.42 -4.10 8.37
CA GLY A 113 -15.57 -4.36 7.50
C GLY A 113 -15.48 -3.53 6.22
N GLU A 114 -16.56 -2.82 5.88
CA GLU A 114 -16.60 -1.95 4.69
C GLU A 114 -15.98 -0.55 4.94
N HIS A 115 -15.57 -0.27 6.18
CA HIS A 115 -15.05 1.04 6.57
C HIS A 115 -13.54 1.12 6.48
N ARG A 116 -13.05 2.32 6.18
CA ARG A 116 -11.62 2.68 6.20
C ARG A 116 -11.39 3.81 7.17
N PHE A 117 -10.36 3.64 7.99
CA PHE A 117 -9.95 4.60 8.99
C PHE A 117 -8.54 5.08 8.69
N TRP A 118 -8.38 6.39 8.67
CA TRP A 118 -7.14 7.04 8.29
C TRP A 118 -6.51 7.75 9.49
N PHE A 119 -5.25 7.43 9.74
CA PHE A 119 -4.48 7.95 10.85
C PHE A 119 -3.22 8.61 10.33
N ASN A 120 -3.01 9.86 10.68
CA ASN A 120 -1.81 10.60 10.37
C ASN A 120 -1.37 11.35 11.64
N PRO A 121 -0.19 11.04 12.21
CA PRO A 121 0.32 11.73 13.40
C PRO A 121 0.42 13.26 13.24
N ASN A 122 0.54 13.74 11.99
CA ASN A 122 0.58 15.17 11.67
C ASN A 122 -0.82 15.82 11.58
N ALA A 123 -1.89 15.02 11.63
CA ALA A 123 -3.28 15.46 11.65
C ALA A 123 -3.99 14.82 12.85
N ALA A 124 -3.56 15.19 14.06
CA ALA A 124 -3.96 14.56 15.30
C ALA A 124 -5.49 14.59 15.51
N GLU A 125 -6.14 15.74 15.36
CA GLU A 125 -7.60 15.87 15.57
C GLU A 125 -8.42 14.93 14.69
N LEU A 126 -8.13 14.90 13.37
CA LEU A 126 -8.78 13.99 12.44
C LEU A 126 -8.51 12.54 12.80
N SER A 127 -7.29 12.22 13.22
CA SER A 127 -6.91 10.86 13.60
C SER A 127 -7.59 10.38 14.88
N HIS A 128 -7.82 11.26 15.86
CA HIS A 128 -8.59 10.92 17.07
C HIS A 128 -10.06 10.68 16.73
N ALA A 129 -10.68 11.53 15.90
CA ALA A 129 -12.06 11.30 15.46
C ALA A 129 -12.22 9.96 14.70
N GLN A 130 -11.22 9.60 13.89
CA GLN A 130 -11.18 8.29 13.23
C GLN A 130 -10.96 7.15 14.23
N ALA A 131 -10.17 7.36 15.27
CA ALA A 131 -9.94 6.37 16.33
C ALA A 131 -11.22 6.09 17.11
N ASP A 132 -11.99 7.13 17.46
CA ASP A 132 -13.28 6.99 18.14
C ASP A 132 -14.30 6.23 17.28
N GLY A 133 -14.32 6.51 15.97
CA GLY A 133 -15.16 5.78 15.01
C GLY A 133 -14.78 4.29 14.93
N LEU A 134 -13.49 3.99 14.86
CA LEU A 134 -13.00 2.61 14.84
C LEU A 134 -13.28 1.89 16.17
N ALA A 135 -13.01 2.55 17.30
CA ALA A 135 -13.33 2.04 18.64
C ALA A 135 -14.80 1.68 18.75
N SER A 136 -15.69 2.56 18.27
CA SER A 136 -17.15 2.32 18.28
C SER A 136 -17.53 1.05 17.50
N LEU A 137 -16.92 0.82 16.32
CA LEU A 137 -17.16 -0.41 15.54
C LEU A 137 -16.59 -1.67 16.19
N LEU A 138 -15.51 -1.54 16.96
CA LEU A 138 -14.91 -2.65 17.69
C LEU A 138 -15.55 -2.90 19.07
N GLY A 139 -16.40 -2.00 19.57
CA GLY A 139 -17.11 -2.15 20.85
C GLY A 139 -16.59 -1.26 21.98
N GLY A 140 -16.07 -0.07 21.68
CA GLY A 140 -15.62 0.93 22.65
C GLY A 140 -14.21 0.70 23.21
N GLU A 141 -13.38 -0.04 22.48
CA GLU A 141 -12.02 -0.41 22.88
C GLU A 141 -10.99 0.69 22.53
N ASP A 142 -10.02 0.94 23.41
CA ASP A 142 -8.84 1.75 23.08
C ASP A 142 -8.02 1.10 21.95
N ILE A 143 -7.91 1.78 20.81
CA ILE A 143 -7.25 1.21 19.63
C ILE A 143 -5.73 1.26 19.71
N PHE A 144 -5.19 2.40 20.15
CA PHE A 144 -3.77 2.72 20.11
C PHE A 144 -3.09 2.52 21.46
N PRO A 145 -1.78 2.17 21.49
CA PRO A 145 -0.92 1.90 20.34
C PRO A 145 -1.27 0.59 19.62
N VAL A 146 -1.01 0.53 18.32
CA VAL A 146 -1.15 -0.69 17.51
C VAL A 146 0.22 -1.25 17.14
N ALA A 147 0.39 -2.56 17.25
CA ALA A 147 1.56 -3.25 16.73
C ALA A 147 1.35 -3.56 15.26
N LEU A 148 2.26 -3.14 14.39
CA LEU A 148 2.19 -3.34 12.95
C LEU A 148 3.20 -4.39 12.51
N THR A 149 2.81 -5.26 11.59
CA THR A 149 3.71 -6.13 10.82
C THR A 149 3.56 -5.80 9.35
N ASN A 150 4.64 -5.33 8.70
CA ASN A 150 4.67 -5.13 7.25
C ASN A 150 4.64 -6.49 6.56
N LEU A 151 3.66 -6.72 5.68
CA LEU A 151 3.44 -8.04 5.08
C LEU A 151 4.43 -8.38 3.96
N ALA A 152 5.12 -7.40 3.39
CA ALA A 152 6.13 -7.61 2.37
C ALA A 152 7.52 -7.91 2.96
N SER A 153 7.91 -7.22 4.05
CA SER A 153 9.23 -7.37 4.69
C SER A 153 9.22 -8.20 5.98
N MET A 154 8.04 -8.47 6.56
CA MET A 154 7.84 -9.05 7.89
C MET A 154 8.43 -8.23 9.05
N THR A 155 8.82 -6.97 8.80
CA THR A 155 9.32 -6.08 9.86
C THR A 155 8.18 -5.62 10.77
N ARG A 156 8.50 -5.40 12.04
CA ARG A 156 7.54 -4.96 13.05
C ARG A 156 7.82 -3.54 13.51
N GLU A 157 6.77 -2.76 13.71
CA GLU A 157 6.83 -1.43 14.31
C GLU A 157 5.61 -1.20 15.21
N THR A 158 5.63 -0.12 15.99
CA THR A 158 4.47 0.33 16.76
C THR A 158 4.01 1.66 16.21
N PHE A 159 2.70 1.80 15.99
CA PHE A 159 2.08 3.06 15.61
C PHE A 159 1.24 3.59 16.77
N ALA A 160 1.44 4.85 17.12
CA ALA A 160 0.70 5.55 18.15
C ALA A 160 0.25 6.92 17.61
N LEU A 161 -0.90 7.39 18.10
CA LEU A 161 -1.30 8.78 17.89
C LEU A 161 -0.57 9.66 18.92
N ASN A 162 -0.12 10.84 18.49
CA ASN A 162 0.37 11.85 19.41
C ASN A 162 -0.78 12.26 20.33
N HIS A 163 -0.54 12.37 21.64
CA HIS A 163 -1.52 12.96 22.54
C HIS A 163 -1.83 14.39 22.07
N SER A 164 -3.11 14.74 22.01
CA SER A 164 -3.54 16.13 21.89
C SER A 164 -2.91 16.91 23.05
N ALA A 165 -2.15 17.96 22.72
CA ALA A 165 -1.56 18.86 23.70
C ALA A 165 -2.63 19.66 24.47
#